data_AF-A0A5E4I1M8-F1
#
_entry.id   AF-A0A5E4I1M8-F1
#
_cell.length_a   1.000
_cell.length_b   1.000
_cell.length_c   1.000
_cell.angle_alpha   90.00
_cell.angle_beta   90.00
_cell.angle_gamma   90.00
#
_symmetry.space_group_name_H-M   'P 1'
#
loop_
_entity.id
_entity.type
_entity.pdbx_description
1 polymer ?
#
loop_
_entity_poly.entity_id
_entity_poly.type
_entity_poly.pdbx_seq_one_letter_code
_entity_poly.pdbx_strand_id
1 'polypeptide(L)'
;MRFEIYILLLIGIAYAIPVCPQYPHNDFVWGTDYRQPVRPGDSLVDNCRNLALADRGVCEHLGNLSNEQKKMLIMDNLVQNSSSPALGESRNWNYALQFTKYPPDNSSTASSGSIRDAWVRVLSLQPSVILNSTGQLFINGTGELYSQAGFSFVVTKQNFGGDCRTDYAVCGYNYAIQNYDNGQGIGSGTKANFSVLQVHNSSNVFQSRLSVNSEYFIHHYHLVRHCVGRFCFTTCDYYRSDDVRNSLSATDNKTAYYYGFNHTEKSIVDSFENGLLDGWLAVNLSKDFGNLKFSVGNSWLRIQSMQYQITYSLPPYNILTPEAFEDKKVQDYNIVVLGRQTGTNASATSEKIHFQVNANGINCSLEVNSHFGVWKNSSFCRELNQSPIISLRLANRTNSTFTIGLRFYDNVSGLALVGKQISVSYAGTMQEVVTDGLGQAVTAFNYTKINSLVRAEFETDFQIKSAMAVFILPPKEPDFFSYALYLFALMIIAYLLYRLARRLMG
;
A
#
# COMPACT_ATOMS: atom_id res chain seq x y z
N MET A 1 69.00 -52.41 30.19
CA MET A 1 68.34 -51.63 29.12
C MET A 1 66.84 -51.94 29.05
N ARG A 2 66.04 -51.64 30.09
CA ARG A 2 64.56 -51.80 30.10
C ARG A 2 63.80 -50.91 31.12
N PHE A 3 64.42 -49.86 31.66
CA PHE A 3 63.76 -48.97 32.63
C PHE A 3 63.62 -47.50 32.15
N GLU A 4 64.44 -47.07 31.20
CA GLU A 4 64.40 -45.69 30.66
C GLU A 4 63.23 -45.44 29.69
N ILE A 5 62.64 -46.49 29.11
CA ILE A 5 61.51 -46.37 28.17
C ILE A 5 60.16 -46.22 28.91
N TYR A 6 60.04 -46.69 30.16
CA TYR A 6 58.81 -46.52 30.95
C TYR A 6 58.64 -45.12 31.54
N ILE A 7 59.74 -44.41 31.81
CA ILE A 7 59.69 -43.02 32.34
C ILE A 7 59.25 -42.03 31.25
N LEU A 8 59.61 -42.27 29.99
CA LEU A 8 59.15 -41.43 28.87
C LEU A 8 57.66 -41.63 28.51
N LEU A 9 57.07 -42.79 28.83
CA LEU A 9 55.67 -43.09 28.53
C LEU A 9 54.70 -42.64 29.64
N LEU A 10 55.17 -42.51 30.89
CA LEU A 10 54.38 -41.99 32.02
C LEU A 10 54.35 -40.46 32.10
N ILE A 11 55.30 -39.76 31.46
CA ILE A 11 55.27 -38.29 31.34
C ILE A 11 54.25 -37.84 30.28
N GLY A 12 53.85 -38.72 29.35
CA GLY A 12 52.92 -38.40 28.26
C GLY A 12 51.42 -38.43 28.62
N ILE A 13 51.04 -38.90 29.82
CA ILE A 13 49.63 -38.99 30.27
C ILE A 13 49.32 -37.91 31.32
N ALA A 14 50.32 -37.15 31.77
CA ALA A 14 50.15 -36.10 32.75
C ALA A 14 49.65 -34.81 32.07
N TYR A 15 48.35 -34.57 32.19
CA TYR A 15 47.64 -33.30 31.94
C TYR A 15 47.44 -32.94 30.46
N ALA A 16 46.56 -33.68 29.78
CA ALA A 16 45.92 -33.16 28.57
C ALA A 16 45.09 -31.91 28.95
N ILE A 17 45.68 -30.72 28.75
CA ILE A 17 44.95 -29.46 28.89
C ILE A 17 43.86 -29.46 27.81
N PRO A 18 42.58 -29.22 28.18
CA PRO A 18 41.51 -29.18 27.20
C PRO A 18 41.84 -28.13 26.13
N VAL A 19 41.77 -28.55 24.86
CA VAL A 19 42.01 -27.67 23.72
C VAL A 19 40.71 -26.99 23.35
N CYS A 20 40.75 -25.68 23.16
CA CYS A 20 39.60 -24.90 22.70
C CYS A 20 39.02 -25.47 21.40
N PRO A 21 37.69 -25.68 21.32
CA PRO A 21 37.06 -25.94 20.04
C PRO A 21 37.26 -24.74 19.11
N GLN A 22 37.32 -25.02 17.80
CA GLN A 22 37.47 -23.97 16.80
C GLN A 22 36.16 -23.20 16.63
N TYR A 23 36.04 -22.07 17.32
CA TYR A 23 34.99 -21.09 17.07
C TYR A 23 35.34 -20.18 15.89
N PRO A 24 34.34 -19.71 15.12
CA PRO A 24 34.57 -18.80 13.99
C PRO A 24 34.97 -17.38 14.42
N HIS A 25 34.67 -16.97 15.65
CA HIS A 25 34.93 -15.61 16.16
C HIS A 25 35.66 -15.63 17.49
N ASN A 26 36.72 -14.82 17.58
CA ASN A 26 37.63 -14.75 18.73
C ASN A 26 37.86 -13.31 19.24
N ASP A 27 37.10 -12.31 18.76
CA ASP A 27 37.20 -10.94 19.27
C ASP A 27 36.51 -10.81 20.63
N PHE A 28 37.31 -10.88 21.70
CA PHE A 28 36.84 -10.70 23.07
C PHE A 28 37.49 -9.48 23.71
N VAL A 29 36.86 -8.99 24.79
CA VAL A 29 37.40 -7.90 25.62
C VAL A 29 37.46 -8.39 27.07
N TRP A 30 38.50 -8.01 27.80
CA TRP A 30 38.55 -8.28 29.24
C TRP A 30 37.52 -7.44 29.98
N GLY A 31 36.90 -8.00 31.02
CA GLY A 31 35.91 -7.28 31.84
C GLY A 31 36.42 -5.95 32.42
N THR A 32 37.73 -5.84 32.68
CA THR A 32 38.37 -4.59 33.13
C THR A 32 38.39 -3.50 32.06
N ASP A 33 38.51 -3.91 30.80
CA ASP A 33 38.63 -3.04 29.63
C ASP A 33 37.27 -2.81 28.96
N TYR A 34 36.24 -3.54 29.41
CA TYR A 34 34.91 -3.44 28.85
C TYR A 34 34.33 -2.04 29.05
N ARG A 35 33.80 -1.50 27.96
CA ARG A 35 32.98 -0.31 27.90
C ARG A 35 31.74 -0.67 27.10
N GLN A 36 30.59 -0.19 27.55
CA GLN A 36 29.36 -0.32 26.75
C GLN A 36 29.59 0.32 25.37
N PRO A 37 29.00 -0.24 24.30
CA PRO A 37 29.11 0.33 22.97
C PRO A 37 28.70 1.81 22.97
N VAL A 38 29.51 2.65 22.33
CA VAL A 38 29.23 4.08 22.21
C VAL A 38 28.17 4.27 21.12
N ARG A 39 27.16 5.12 21.38
CA ARG A 39 26.14 5.50 20.39
C ARG A 39 26.83 6.12 19.16
N PRO A 40 26.70 5.54 17.95
CA PRO A 40 27.27 6.16 16.75
C PRO A 40 26.53 7.46 16.42
N GLY A 41 27.13 8.26 15.54
CA GLY A 41 26.50 9.46 14.99
C GLY A 41 25.24 9.13 14.19
N ASP A 42 24.45 10.17 13.90
CA ASP A 42 23.18 10.01 13.19
C ASP A 42 23.45 9.66 11.72
N SER A 43 23.18 8.41 11.35
CA SER A 43 23.57 7.86 10.05
C SER A 43 23.03 8.68 8.88
N LEU A 44 21.83 9.25 9.00
CA LEU A 44 21.14 9.96 7.93
C LEU A 44 21.79 11.32 7.68
N VAL A 45 22.08 12.05 8.76
CA VAL A 45 22.77 13.35 8.68
C VAL A 45 24.24 13.17 8.29
N ASP A 46 24.94 12.23 8.93
CA ASP A 46 26.38 12.04 8.74
C ASP A 46 26.72 11.50 7.35
N ASN A 47 25.83 10.70 6.74
CA ASN A 47 26.02 10.15 5.40
C ASN A 47 25.24 10.88 4.30
N CYS A 48 24.74 12.10 4.55
CA CYS A 48 23.95 12.86 3.57
C CYS A 48 24.62 12.91 2.18
N ARG A 49 25.94 13.16 2.13
CA ARG A 49 26.68 13.29 0.86
C ARG A 49 26.79 12.00 0.04
N ASN A 50 26.56 10.85 0.67
CA ASN A 50 26.61 9.54 0.01
C ASN A 50 25.23 9.10 -0.50
N LEU A 51 24.17 9.87 -0.21
CA LEU A 51 22.82 9.59 -0.68
C LEU A 51 22.62 10.01 -2.14
N ALA A 52 21.81 9.25 -2.86
CA ALA A 52 21.35 9.58 -4.20
C ALA A 52 20.19 10.59 -4.14
N LEU A 53 20.45 11.78 -3.59
CA LEU A 53 19.47 12.87 -3.49
C LEU A 53 19.16 13.47 -4.86
N ALA A 54 17.92 13.94 -5.04
CA ALA A 54 17.51 14.71 -6.23
C ALA A 54 18.35 15.99 -6.38
N ASP A 55 18.58 16.70 -5.28
CA ASP A 55 19.51 17.82 -5.19
C ASP A 55 20.64 17.52 -4.17
N ARG A 56 21.87 17.42 -4.66
CA ARG A 56 23.06 17.18 -3.82
C ARG A 56 23.44 18.41 -2.98
N GLY A 57 23.06 19.62 -3.40
CA GLY A 57 23.35 20.87 -2.69
C GLY A 57 22.66 20.97 -1.33
N VAL A 58 21.60 20.19 -1.11
CA VAL A 58 20.87 20.09 0.15
C VAL A 58 21.79 19.80 1.33
N CYS A 59 22.77 18.91 1.16
CA CYS A 59 23.70 18.56 2.24
C CYS A 59 24.62 19.73 2.66
N GLU A 60 24.83 20.72 1.79
CA GLU A 60 25.66 21.90 2.08
C GLU A 60 24.90 22.96 2.87
N HIS A 61 23.57 22.97 2.76
CA HIS A 61 22.68 23.93 3.42
C HIS A 61 22.17 23.49 4.81
N LEU A 62 22.59 22.33 5.29
CA LEU A 62 22.14 21.78 6.57
C LEU A 62 22.66 22.52 7.81
N GLY A 63 23.72 23.33 7.69
CA GLY A 63 24.52 23.83 8.83
C GLY A 63 23.74 24.50 9.96
N ASN A 64 22.69 25.26 9.65
CA ASN A 64 21.91 26.04 10.63
C ASN A 64 20.60 25.37 11.09
N LEU A 65 20.30 24.16 10.60
CA LEU A 65 19.05 23.45 10.90
C LEU A 65 19.19 22.55 12.13
N SER A 66 18.08 22.33 12.84
CA SER A 66 18.00 21.28 13.86
C SER A 66 18.19 19.89 13.22
N ASN A 67 18.63 18.89 14.00
CA ASN A 67 18.83 17.55 13.44
C ASN A 67 17.55 16.99 12.78
N GLU A 68 16.38 17.23 13.37
CA GLU A 68 15.12 16.78 12.79
C GLU A 68 14.78 17.54 11.50
N GLN A 69 15.03 18.86 11.44
CA GLN A 69 14.86 19.64 10.21
C GLN A 69 15.81 19.17 9.10
N LYS A 70 17.05 18.80 9.44
CA LYS A 70 18.00 18.22 8.48
C LYS A 70 17.45 16.92 7.89
N LYS A 71 16.93 16.02 8.74
CA LYS A 71 16.36 14.74 8.30
C LYS A 71 15.15 14.93 7.40
N MET A 72 14.23 15.83 7.75
CA MET A 72 13.07 16.16 6.91
C MET A 72 13.51 16.61 5.52
N LEU A 73 14.46 17.55 5.43
CA LEU A 73 14.95 18.04 4.14
C LEU A 73 15.65 16.96 3.30
N ILE A 74 16.40 16.06 3.95
CA ILE A 74 17.03 14.91 3.30
C ILE A 74 15.94 13.97 2.74
N MET A 75 14.92 13.65 3.51
CA MET A 75 13.83 12.75 3.09
C MET A 75 13.00 13.32 1.95
N ASP A 76 12.67 14.61 2.00
CA ASP A 76 11.94 15.29 0.92
C ASP A 76 12.72 15.22 -0.40
N ASN A 77 14.06 15.27 -0.33
CA ASN A 77 14.94 15.16 -1.51
C ASN A 77 15.21 13.73 -1.98
N LEU A 78 14.90 12.71 -1.17
CA LEU A 78 14.94 11.31 -1.60
C LEU A 78 13.70 10.94 -2.41
N VAL A 79 12.59 11.67 -2.26
CA VAL A 79 11.34 11.42 -2.99
C VAL A 79 11.32 12.21 -4.30
N GLN A 80 11.81 11.59 -5.38
CA GLN A 80 11.84 12.24 -6.70
C GLN A 80 10.44 12.41 -7.31
N ASN A 81 9.53 11.49 -7.01
CA ASN A 81 8.15 11.52 -7.50
C ASN A 81 7.21 11.09 -6.37
N SER A 82 6.46 12.04 -5.81
CA SER A 82 5.53 11.79 -4.71
C SER A 82 4.31 10.96 -5.11
N SER A 83 4.15 10.58 -6.38
CA SER A 83 3.06 9.72 -6.84
C SER A 83 3.38 8.23 -6.87
N SER A 84 4.60 7.84 -6.53
CA SER A 84 5.03 6.45 -6.42
C SER A 84 5.92 6.29 -5.19
N PRO A 85 5.81 5.20 -4.44
CA PRO A 85 6.67 5.01 -3.27
C PRO A 85 8.11 4.77 -3.69
N ALA A 86 9.04 5.44 -3.00
CA ALA A 86 10.49 5.34 -3.21
C ALA A 86 11.07 4.02 -2.64
N LEU A 87 10.52 2.88 -3.09
CA LEU A 87 10.83 1.53 -2.57
C LEU A 87 12.30 1.15 -2.80
N GLY A 88 12.87 1.56 -3.95
CA GLY A 88 14.25 1.25 -4.32
C GLY A 88 15.26 2.06 -3.50
N GLU A 89 14.98 3.35 -3.32
CA GLU A 89 15.79 4.29 -2.55
C GLU A 89 15.83 3.88 -1.08
N SER A 90 14.67 3.58 -0.47
CA SER A 90 14.60 3.12 0.92
C SER A 90 15.32 1.78 1.10
N ARG A 91 15.19 0.85 0.15
CA ARG A 91 15.90 -0.43 0.15
C ARG A 91 17.41 -0.25 0.13
N ASN A 92 17.90 0.52 -0.83
CA ASN A 92 19.33 0.74 -1.04
C ASN A 92 19.96 1.41 0.18
N TRP A 93 19.28 2.42 0.76
CA TRP A 93 19.72 3.04 2.00
C TRP A 93 19.83 2.02 3.14
N ASN A 94 18.74 1.31 3.43
CA ASN A 94 18.68 0.38 4.54
C ASN A 94 19.77 -0.70 4.46
N TYR A 95 20.13 -1.14 3.24
CA TYR A 95 21.16 -2.17 3.03
C TYR A 95 22.59 -1.64 3.07
N ALA A 96 22.79 -0.33 2.89
CA ALA A 96 24.10 0.29 2.95
C ALA A 96 24.52 0.65 4.39
N LEU A 97 23.56 0.70 5.33
CA LEU A 97 23.81 1.04 6.73
C LEU A 97 24.83 0.10 7.38
N GLN A 98 25.84 0.70 8.01
CA GLN A 98 26.85 -0.01 8.79
C GLN A 98 26.44 -0.04 10.25
N PHE A 99 26.21 -1.23 10.78
CA PHE A 99 25.83 -1.43 12.18
C PHE A 99 27.06 -1.65 13.05
N THR A 100 27.04 -1.08 14.25
CA THR A 100 28.05 -1.31 15.28
C THR A 100 27.49 -2.26 16.35
N LYS A 101 28.26 -2.51 17.42
CA LYS A 101 27.74 -3.25 18.59
C LYS A 101 26.65 -2.47 19.35
N TYR A 102 26.46 -1.16 19.08
CA TYR A 102 25.39 -0.35 19.69
C TYR A 102 24.01 -0.69 19.10
N PRO A 103 23.00 -1.00 19.93
CA PRO A 103 21.64 -1.29 19.47
C PRO A 103 20.95 -0.05 18.88
N PRO A 104 20.01 -0.20 17.94
CA PRO A 104 19.09 0.89 17.65
C PRO A 104 18.32 1.31 18.91
N ASP A 105 18.02 2.60 19.04
CA ASP A 105 17.27 3.16 20.16
C ASP A 105 15.94 2.42 20.33
N ASN A 106 15.54 2.20 21.60
CA ASN A 106 14.38 1.40 22.02
C ASN A 106 14.48 -0.12 21.74
N SER A 107 15.64 -0.65 21.33
CA SER A 107 15.83 -2.10 21.26
C SER A 107 16.01 -2.68 22.67
N SER A 108 15.48 -3.88 22.89
CA SER A 108 15.77 -4.65 24.09
C SER A 108 17.17 -5.24 24.01
N THR A 109 17.93 -5.14 25.11
CA THR A 109 19.24 -5.76 25.24
C THR A 109 19.22 -6.82 26.34
N ALA A 110 19.92 -7.92 26.13
CA ALA A 110 20.09 -8.98 27.12
C ALA A 110 21.58 -9.26 27.38
N SER A 111 21.91 -9.67 28.60
CA SER A 111 23.27 -10.05 28.98
C SER A 111 23.24 -11.33 29.81
N SER A 112 24.16 -12.26 29.54
CA SER A 112 24.30 -13.51 30.31
C SER A 112 25.76 -13.98 30.27
N GLY A 113 26.36 -14.16 31.44
CA GLY A 113 27.76 -14.61 31.57
C GLY A 113 28.74 -13.70 30.82
N SER A 114 29.47 -14.27 29.87
CA SER A 114 30.40 -13.55 29.00
C SER A 114 29.74 -12.83 27.82
N ILE A 115 28.45 -12.99 27.59
CA ILE A 115 27.73 -12.33 26.49
C ILE A 115 27.07 -11.07 27.05
N ARG A 116 27.44 -9.90 26.53
CA ARG A 116 26.97 -8.58 26.99
C ARG A 116 26.26 -7.80 25.90
N ASP A 117 25.25 -7.04 26.31
CA ASP A 117 24.49 -6.10 25.48
C ASP A 117 24.01 -6.72 24.16
N ALA A 118 23.53 -7.96 24.20
CA ALA A 118 23.05 -8.66 23.02
C ALA A 118 21.67 -8.16 22.60
N TRP A 119 21.51 -7.88 21.32
CA TRP A 119 20.28 -7.42 20.73
C TRP A 119 20.10 -7.99 19.31
N VAL A 120 18.85 -8.05 18.87
CA VAL A 120 18.47 -8.32 17.49
C VAL A 120 17.31 -7.40 17.13
N ARG A 121 17.24 -6.96 15.88
CA ARG A 121 16.15 -6.10 15.41
C ARG A 121 15.77 -6.43 13.97
N VAL A 122 14.46 -6.54 13.71
CA VAL A 122 13.89 -6.54 12.36
C VAL A 122 13.88 -5.09 11.87
N LEU A 123 14.87 -4.73 11.04
CA LEU A 123 15.06 -3.37 10.57
C LEU A 123 13.96 -3.00 9.57
N SER A 124 13.87 -3.76 8.48
CA SER A 124 12.93 -3.47 7.38
C SER A 124 12.36 -4.75 6.78
N LEU A 125 11.13 -4.64 6.29
CA LEU A 125 10.53 -5.61 5.37
C LEU A 125 10.46 -4.91 4.01
N GLN A 126 10.88 -5.57 2.93
CA GLN A 126 10.99 -4.93 1.62
C GLN A 126 10.38 -5.79 0.52
N PRO A 127 9.57 -5.23 -0.40
CA PRO A 127 9.06 -3.86 -0.38
C PRO A 127 8.00 -3.66 0.73
N SER A 128 7.95 -2.46 1.32
CA SER A 128 6.90 -2.10 2.28
C SER A 128 6.53 -0.62 2.21
N VAL A 129 5.30 -0.30 2.65
CA VAL A 129 4.75 1.06 2.73
C VAL A 129 3.97 1.19 4.04
N ILE A 130 4.18 2.27 4.79
CA ILE A 130 3.35 2.60 5.96
C ILE A 130 2.15 3.42 5.48
N LEU A 131 0.94 3.02 5.85
CA LEU A 131 -0.24 3.86 5.63
C LEU A 131 -0.39 4.84 6.79
N ASN A 132 -0.20 6.15 6.55
CA ASN A 132 -0.16 7.16 7.61
C ASN A 132 -1.45 7.19 8.45
N SER A 133 -2.61 6.99 7.82
CA SER A 133 -3.91 7.05 8.51
C SER A 133 -4.14 5.94 9.53
N THR A 134 -3.50 4.77 9.36
CA THR A 134 -3.65 3.61 10.26
C THR A 134 -2.36 3.26 11.01
N GLY A 135 -1.21 3.76 10.56
CA GLY A 135 0.12 3.34 11.02
C GLY A 135 0.49 1.91 10.62
N GLN A 136 -0.31 1.24 9.78
CA GLN A 136 -0.07 -0.14 9.37
C GLN A 136 1.05 -0.21 8.33
N LEU A 137 1.97 -1.16 8.52
CA LEU A 137 3.01 -1.49 7.56
C LEU A 137 2.48 -2.52 6.57
N PHE A 138 2.24 -2.10 5.34
CA PHE A 138 1.86 -2.99 4.25
C PHE A 138 3.08 -3.57 3.56
N ILE A 139 2.96 -4.83 3.12
CA ILE A 139 3.95 -5.57 2.34
C ILE A 139 3.29 -6.21 1.12
N ASN A 140 4.10 -6.51 0.10
CA ASN A 140 3.66 -7.31 -1.04
C ASN A 140 3.64 -8.82 -0.69
N GLY A 141 3.14 -9.66 -1.60
CA GLY A 141 3.01 -11.10 -1.40
C GLY A 141 4.34 -11.83 -1.23
N THR A 142 5.42 -11.26 -1.76
CA THR A 142 6.79 -11.73 -1.60
C THR A 142 7.70 -10.56 -1.25
N GLY A 143 8.79 -10.85 -0.55
CA GLY A 143 9.75 -9.84 -0.16
C GLY A 143 10.95 -10.39 0.59
N GLU A 144 11.72 -9.49 1.18
CA GLU A 144 12.92 -9.76 1.95
C GLU A 144 12.80 -9.11 3.33
N LEU A 145 13.01 -9.90 4.37
CA LEU A 145 13.21 -9.44 5.73
C LEU A 145 14.68 -9.11 5.90
N TYR A 146 14.96 -7.92 6.43
CA TYR A 146 16.30 -7.51 6.82
C TYR A 146 16.38 -7.27 8.32
N SER A 147 17.27 -8.01 8.97
CA SER A 147 17.52 -7.97 10.40
C SER A 147 19.02 -7.78 10.67
N GLN A 148 19.31 -7.17 11.83
CA GLN A 148 20.66 -7.03 12.33
C GLN A 148 20.72 -7.40 13.80
N ALA A 149 21.92 -7.74 14.25
CA ALA A 149 22.19 -8.12 15.63
C ALA A 149 23.56 -7.61 16.06
N GLY A 150 23.74 -7.46 17.36
CA GLY A 150 25.01 -7.09 17.95
C GLY A 150 25.11 -7.60 19.39
N PHE A 151 26.33 -7.84 19.84
CA PHE A 151 26.67 -8.17 21.22
C PHE A 151 28.17 -7.97 21.43
N SER A 152 28.60 -7.98 22.70
CA SER A 152 30.01 -7.98 23.09
C SER A 152 30.35 -9.28 23.82
N PHE A 153 31.48 -9.90 23.47
CA PHE A 153 32.01 -11.04 24.20
C PHE A 153 33.05 -10.55 25.22
N VAL A 154 32.73 -10.71 26.51
CA VAL A 154 33.44 -10.11 27.63
C VAL A 154 33.83 -11.18 28.65
N VAL A 155 35.13 -11.41 28.79
CA VAL A 155 35.66 -12.40 29.74
C VAL A 155 36.14 -11.68 30.99
N THR A 156 35.58 -12.03 32.16
CA THR A 156 35.95 -11.38 33.42
C THR A 156 37.02 -12.18 34.15
N LYS A 157 38.16 -11.55 34.45
CA LYS A 157 39.18 -12.16 35.31
C LYS A 157 38.68 -12.15 36.76
N GLN A 158 38.84 -13.28 37.42
CA GLN A 158 38.47 -13.49 38.81
C GLN A 158 39.66 -14.13 39.52
N ASN A 159 39.90 -13.72 40.76
CA ASN A 159 40.87 -14.38 41.61
C ASN A 159 40.13 -15.44 42.43
N PHE A 160 40.52 -16.70 42.26
CA PHE A 160 39.92 -17.81 42.99
C PHE A 160 40.71 -18.06 44.28
N GLY A 161 40.02 -18.17 45.41
CA GLY A 161 40.66 -18.47 46.69
C GLY A 161 41.30 -19.86 46.65
N GLY A 162 42.57 -19.95 47.06
CA GLY A 162 43.34 -21.20 47.06
C GLY A 162 44.20 -21.40 45.81
N ASP A 163 43.94 -20.65 44.74
CA ASP A 163 44.80 -20.64 43.56
C ASP A 163 46.02 -19.73 43.79
N CYS A 164 47.20 -20.18 43.38
CA CYS A 164 48.37 -19.30 43.26
C CYS A 164 48.47 -18.61 41.91
N ARG A 165 47.84 -19.17 40.89
CA ARG A 165 47.73 -18.60 39.54
C ARG A 165 46.44 -19.11 38.90
N THR A 166 45.82 -18.24 38.11
CA THR A 166 44.68 -18.60 37.26
C THR A 166 44.97 -18.09 35.86
N ASP A 167 44.98 -18.99 34.87
CA ASP A 167 45.15 -18.63 33.46
C ASP A 167 43.82 -18.80 32.72
N TYR A 168 43.61 -18.07 31.63
CA TYR A 168 42.37 -18.10 30.85
C TYR A 168 42.67 -18.47 29.41
N ALA A 169 41.98 -19.47 28.88
CA ALA A 169 42.00 -19.81 27.45
C ALA A 169 40.64 -19.48 26.84
N VAL A 170 40.58 -18.39 26.08
CA VAL A 170 39.33 -17.92 25.44
C VAL A 170 39.14 -18.65 24.11
N CYS A 171 38.12 -19.50 24.04
CA CYS A 171 37.90 -20.34 22.86
C CYS A 171 37.17 -19.61 21.75
N GLY A 172 36.33 -18.63 22.10
CA GLY A 172 35.59 -17.80 21.16
C GLY A 172 34.08 -17.97 21.30
N TYR A 173 33.36 -17.61 20.24
CA TYR A 173 31.91 -17.71 20.19
C TYR A 173 31.40 -18.04 18.79
N ASN A 174 30.17 -18.55 18.73
CA ASN A 174 29.37 -18.70 17.52
C ASN A 174 28.02 -18.02 17.73
N TYR A 175 27.46 -17.42 16.69
CA TYR A 175 26.12 -16.90 16.71
C TYR A 175 25.37 -17.22 15.42
N ALA A 176 24.04 -17.27 15.52
CA ALA A 176 23.16 -17.42 14.39
C ALA A 176 21.96 -16.49 14.52
N ILE A 177 21.53 -15.91 13.40
CA ILE A 177 20.25 -15.22 13.28
C ILE A 177 19.30 -16.16 12.54
N GLN A 178 18.14 -16.45 13.13
CA GLN A 178 17.07 -17.23 12.53
C GLN A 178 15.85 -16.34 12.35
N ASN A 179 15.24 -16.37 11.17
CA ASN A 179 14.10 -15.53 10.83
C ASN A 179 12.85 -16.39 10.62
N TYR A 180 11.71 -15.87 11.05
CA TYR A 180 10.43 -16.56 11.02
C TYR A 180 9.31 -15.66 10.49
N ASP A 181 8.32 -16.25 9.83
CA ASP A 181 7.03 -15.65 9.50
C ASP A 181 5.93 -16.50 10.15
N ASN A 182 5.16 -15.91 11.07
CA ASN A 182 4.14 -16.60 11.85
C ASN A 182 4.64 -17.89 12.52
N GLY A 183 5.91 -17.88 12.97
CA GLY A 183 6.57 -19.02 13.61
C GLY A 183 7.20 -20.04 12.65
N GLN A 184 6.92 -19.97 11.35
CA GLN A 184 7.58 -20.81 10.34
C GLN A 184 8.94 -20.21 9.97
N GLY A 185 10.01 -21.02 10.00
CA GLY A 185 11.35 -20.56 9.61
C GLY A 185 11.42 -20.21 8.12
N ILE A 186 11.84 -18.97 7.81
CA ILE A 186 11.97 -18.45 6.44
C ILE A 186 13.44 -18.32 5.99
N GLY A 187 14.40 -18.45 6.90
CA GLY A 187 15.82 -18.40 6.56
C GLY A 187 16.72 -18.12 7.75
N SER A 188 18.02 -18.07 7.49
CA SER A 188 19.06 -17.73 8.47
C SER A 188 19.94 -16.59 7.96
N GLY A 189 20.56 -15.85 8.88
CA GLY A 189 21.37 -14.67 8.59
C GLY A 189 20.59 -13.37 8.69
N THR A 190 21.20 -12.28 8.22
CA THR A 190 20.64 -10.91 8.27
C THR A 190 19.56 -10.67 7.23
N LYS A 191 19.47 -11.51 6.19
CA LYS A 191 18.49 -11.41 5.12
C LYS A 191 17.77 -12.73 4.94
N ALA A 192 16.45 -12.69 4.82
CA ALA A 192 15.64 -13.87 4.53
C ALA A 192 14.49 -13.49 3.59
N ASN A 193 14.31 -14.25 2.53
CA ASN A 193 13.16 -14.08 1.64
C ASN A 193 11.90 -14.66 2.30
N PHE A 194 10.76 -14.01 2.11
CA PHE A 194 9.47 -14.48 2.60
C PHE A 194 8.43 -14.50 1.49
N SER A 195 7.37 -15.28 1.70
CA SER A 195 6.15 -15.29 0.92
C SER A 195 4.97 -15.41 1.87
N VAL A 196 4.03 -14.48 1.80
CA VAL A 196 2.87 -14.42 2.71
C VAL A 196 1.60 -14.91 2.03
N LEU A 197 0.59 -15.24 2.84
CA LEU A 197 -0.75 -15.56 2.35
C LEU A 197 -1.41 -14.33 1.73
N GLN A 198 -1.86 -14.45 0.48
CA GLN A 198 -2.37 -13.34 -0.35
C GLN A 198 -3.83 -12.97 -0.08
N VAL A 199 -4.18 -12.70 1.18
CA VAL A 199 -5.52 -12.22 1.59
C VAL A 199 -5.39 -10.79 2.06
N HIS A 200 -6.00 -9.81 1.37
CA HIS A 200 -5.86 -8.38 1.70
C HIS A 200 -6.15 -8.12 3.19
N ASN A 201 -5.29 -7.36 3.87
CA ASN A 201 -5.30 -7.09 5.31
C ASN A 201 -5.03 -8.30 6.23
N SER A 202 -4.58 -9.45 5.73
CA SER A 202 -4.03 -10.49 6.59
C SER A 202 -2.78 -9.98 7.31
N SER A 203 -2.66 -10.26 8.60
CA SER A 203 -1.48 -9.90 9.38
C SER A 203 -0.45 -11.03 9.40
N ASN A 204 0.81 -10.64 9.35
CA ASN A 204 1.97 -11.51 9.48
C ASN A 204 2.88 -10.97 10.58
N VAL A 205 3.34 -11.86 11.47
CA VAL A 205 4.31 -11.54 12.51
C VAL A 205 5.66 -12.09 12.08
N PHE A 206 6.54 -11.18 11.69
CA PHE A 206 7.92 -11.48 11.36
C PHE A 206 8.76 -11.46 12.64
N GLN A 207 9.53 -12.51 12.89
CA GLN A 207 10.40 -12.60 14.05
C GLN A 207 11.84 -12.87 13.61
N SER A 208 12.80 -12.17 14.24
CA SER A 208 14.21 -12.51 14.17
C SER A 208 14.70 -12.95 15.54
N ARG A 209 15.46 -14.05 15.58
CA ARG A 209 16.06 -14.60 16.79
C ARG A 209 17.56 -14.67 16.64
N LEU A 210 18.29 -14.00 17.52
CA LEU A 210 19.72 -14.18 17.70
C LEU A 210 19.95 -15.28 18.74
N SER A 211 20.78 -16.26 18.42
CA SER A 211 21.29 -17.27 19.35
C SER A 211 22.81 -17.14 19.41
N VAL A 212 23.38 -16.91 20.60
CA VAL A 212 24.82 -16.81 20.82
C VAL A 212 25.27 -17.89 21.79
N ASN A 213 26.35 -18.57 21.46
CA ASN A 213 27.04 -19.52 22.35
C ASN A 213 28.51 -19.12 22.45
N SER A 214 29.04 -19.02 23.65
CA SER A 214 30.45 -18.72 23.90
C SER A 214 31.06 -19.68 24.91
N GLU A 215 32.36 -19.92 24.77
CA GLU A 215 33.11 -20.84 25.63
C GLU A 215 34.49 -20.27 25.96
N TYR A 216 34.93 -20.47 27.19
CA TYR A 216 36.31 -20.24 27.62
C TYR A 216 36.66 -21.14 28.80
N PHE A 217 37.94 -21.47 28.92
CA PHE A 217 38.47 -22.24 30.05
C PHE A 217 39.14 -21.33 31.07
N ILE A 218 39.02 -21.71 32.33
CA ILE A 218 39.77 -21.15 33.45
C ILE A 218 40.69 -22.25 33.97
N HIS A 219 42.00 -22.08 33.81
CA HIS A 219 43.01 -23.02 34.30
C HIS A 219 43.46 -22.62 35.70
N HIS A 220 43.28 -23.52 36.66
CA HIS A 220 43.57 -23.32 38.06
C HIS A 220 44.91 -23.96 38.45
N TYR A 221 45.73 -23.23 39.18
CA TYR A 221 47.03 -23.70 39.68
C TYR A 221 47.12 -23.52 41.19
N HIS A 222 47.63 -24.55 41.89
CA HIS A 222 47.80 -24.54 43.34
C HIS A 222 49.27 -24.64 43.75
N LEU A 223 49.58 -24.18 44.96
CA LEU A 223 50.94 -24.32 45.51
C LEU A 223 51.18 -25.77 45.91
N VAL A 224 52.09 -26.42 45.21
CA VAL A 224 52.54 -27.78 45.53
C VAL A 224 53.96 -27.69 46.08
N ARG A 225 54.18 -28.33 47.23
CA ARG A 225 55.50 -28.45 47.83
C ARG A 225 56.14 -29.75 47.37
N HIS A 226 57.17 -29.64 46.54
CA HIS A 226 58.00 -30.76 46.10
C HIS A 226 59.21 -30.86 47.00
N CYS A 227 59.48 -32.06 47.51
CA CYS A 227 60.66 -32.32 48.34
C CYS A 227 61.53 -33.40 47.67
N VAL A 228 62.80 -33.07 47.40
CA VAL A 228 63.81 -34.00 46.90
C VAL A 228 64.89 -34.12 47.97
N GLY A 229 64.85 -35.22 48.73
CA GLY A 229 65.69 -35.39 49.92
C GLY A 229 65.32 -34.39 51.03
N ARG A 230 66.29 -33.55 51.45
CA ARG A 230 66.08 -32.47 52.45
C ARG A 230 65.70 -31.12 51.84
N PHE A 231 65.74 -30.99 50.52
CA PHE A 231 65.42 -29.74 49.83
C PHE A 231 63.96 -29.76 49.41
N CYS A 232 63.17 -28.80 49.89
CA CYS A 232 61.82 -28.59 49.43
C CYS A 232 61.73 -27.25 48.70
N PHE A 233 61.00 -27.23 47.60
CA PHE A 233 60.63 -26.02 46.89
C PHE A 233 59.13 -26.06 46.60
N THR A 234 58.53 -24.89 46.43
CA THR A 234 57.11 -24.75 46.12
C THR A 234 56.96 -24.29 44.69
N THR A 235 56.14 -24.98 43.92
CA THR A 235 55.77 -24.59 42.55
C THR A 235 54.27 -24.36 42.48
N CYS A 236 53.85 -23.58 41.48
CA CYS A 236 52.44 -23.32 41.20
C CYS A 236 52.01 -24.27 40.06
N ASP A 237 51.52 -25.44 40.42
CA ASP A 237 51.27 -26.54 39.49
C ASP A 237 49.83 -26.56 39.01
N TYR A 238 49.63 -26.97 37.75
CA TYR A 238 48.31 -27.11 37.16
C TYR A 238 47.52 -28.18 37.92
N TYR A 239 46.31 -27.82 38.33
CA TYR A 239 45.44 -28.72 39.09
C TYR A 239 44.19 -29.11 38.30
N ARG A 240 43.48 -28.14 37.70
CA ARG A 240 42.24 -28.39 36.94
C ARG A 240 41.91 -27.26 35.96
N SER A 241 40.93 -27.51 35.09
CA SER A 241 40.31 -26.49 34.25
C SER A 241 38.80 -26.46 34.47
N ASP A 242 38.23 -25.27 34.64
CA ASP A 242 36.79 -25.05 34.64
C ASP A 242 36.35 -24.65 33.22
N ASP A 243 35.33 -25.33 32.68
CA ASP A 243 34.72 -25.05 31.37
C ASP A 243 33.54 -24.11 31.56
N VAL A 244 33.65 -22.87 31.06
CA VAL A 244 32.59 -21.87 31.14
C VAL A 244 31.90 -21.73 29.80
N ARG A 245 30.69 -22.28 29.72
CA ARG A 245 29.80 -22.15 28.55
C ARG A 245 28.66 -21.20 28.87
N ASN A 246 28.48 -20.21 28.03
CA ASN A 246 27.35 -19.30 28.12
C ASN A 246 26.55 -19.33 26.83
N SER A 247 25.23 -19.31 26.99
CA SER A 247 24.29 -19.19 25.89
C SER A 247 23.30 -18.08 26.18
N LEU A 248 22.89 -17.38 25.11
CA LEU A 248 21.90 -16.32 25.18
C LEU A 248 21.07 -16.32 23.92
N SER A 249 19.78 -16.03 24.06
CA SER A 249 18.88 -15.80 22.95
C SER A 249 18.23 -14.43 23.10
N ALA A 250 18.16 -13.67 22.00
CA ALA A 250 17.41 -12.43 21.92
C ALA A 250 16.43 -12.53 20.74
N THR A 251 15.25 -11.92 20.88
CA THR A 251 14.22 -11.95 19.84
C THR A 251 13.63 -10.57 19.62
N ASP A 252 13.27 -10.29 18.37
CA ASP A 252 12.51 -9.12 17.98
C ASP A 252 11.41 -9.50 17.00
N ASN A 253 10.28 -8.80 17.09
CA ASN A 253 9.10 -9.07 16.28
C ASN A 253 8.63 -7.79 15.60
N LYS A 254 8.16 -7.92 14.35
CA LYS A 254 7.55 -6.84 13.58
C LYS A 254 6.31 -7.37 12.88
N THR A 255 5.18 -6.69 13.07
CA THR A 255 3.92 -7.03 12.40
C THR A 255 3.80 -6.23 11.10
N ALA A 256 3.37 -6.90 10.03
CA ALA A 256 3.01 -6.26 8.77
C ALA A 256 1.75 -6.90 8.19
N TYR A 257 1.15 -6.23 7.21
CA TYR A 257 -0.11 -6.62 6.60
C TYR A 257 0.05 -6.84 5.10
N TYR A 258 -0.55 -7.89 4.55
CA TYR A 258 -0.53 -8.11 3.12
C TYR A 258 -1.42 -7.09 2.38
N TYR A 259 -0.85 -6.44 1.39
CA TYR A 259 -1.57 -5.55 0.48
C TYR A 259 -2.07 -6.30 -0.74
N GLY A 260 -3.35 -6.67 -0.72
CA GLY A 260 -4.02 -7.16 -1.92
C GLY A 260 -4.55 -6.00 -2.75
N PHE A 261 -4.01 -5.80 -3.95
CA PHE A 261 -4.56 -4.84 -4.91
C PHE A 261 -5.63 -5.51 -5.76
N ASN A 262 -6.84 -4.95 -5.78
CA ASN A 262 -7.90 -5.38 -6.67
C ASN A 262 -8.40 -4.19 -7.47
N HIS A 263 -8.58 -4.39 -8.76
CA HIS A 263 -9.12 -3.39 -9.66
C HIS A 263 -10.04 -4.04 -10.69
N THR A 264 -11.09 -3.32 -11.05
CA THR A 264 -11.92 -3.64 -12.21
C THR A 264 -12.22 -2.36 -12.96
N GLU A 265 -12.17 -2.44 -14.28
CA GLU A 265 -12.23 -1.27 -15.14
C GLU A 265 -13.08 -1.56 -16.37
N LYS A 266 -13.79 -0.53 -16.83
CA LYS A 266 -14.58 -0.54 -18.05
C LYS A 266 -14.47 0.83 -18.69
N SER A 267 -14.40 0.86 -20.01
CA SER A 267 -14.66 2.07 -20.78
C SER A 267 -15.48 1.75 -22.00
N ILE A 268 -16.20 2.77 -22.45
CA ILE A 268 -17.00 2.72 -23.66
C ILE A 268 -16.86 4.05 -24.38
N VAL A 269 -16.61 3.99 -25.68
CA VAL A 269 -16.76 5.14 -26.56
C VAL A 269 -18.22 5.22 -26.96
N ASP A 270 -18.85 6.33 -26.61
CA ASP A 270 -20.27 6.53 -26.77
C ASP A 270 -20.58 7.04 -28.19
N SER A 271 -19.98 8.18 -28.56
CA SER A 271 -20.19 8.79 -29.86
C SER A 271 -18.95 9.51 -30.39
N PHE A 272 -18.98 9.79 -31.69
CA PHE A 272 -18.04 10.67 -32.37
C PHE A 272 -18.84 11.78 -33.04
N GLU A 273 -18.88 12.94 -32.42
CA GLU A 273 -19.62 14.10 -32.93
C GLU A 273 -18.71 15.31 -33.04
N ASN A 274 -18.74 15.97 -34.20
CA ASN A 274 -17.99 17.21 -34.45
C ASN A 274 -16.47 17.11 -34.18
N GLY A 275 -15.88 15.92 -34.41
CA GLY A 275 -14.46 15.67 -34.14
C GLY A 275 -14.12 15.50 -32.66
N LEU A 276 -15.13 15.33 -31.81
CA LEU A 276 -14.99 15.00 -30.40
C LEU A 276 -15.43 13.55 -30.15
N LEU A 277 -14.63 12.84 -29.38
CA LEU A 277 -14.97 11.55 -28.79
C LEU A 277 -15.68 11.82 -27.47
N ASP A 278 -16.90 11.34 -27.35
CA ASP A 278 -17.65 11.27 -26.11
C ASP A 278 -17.56 9.85 -25.55
N GLY A 279 -17.26 9.70 -24.26
CA GLY A 279 -17.05 8.38 -23.66
C GLY A 279 -17.24 8.35 -22.16
N TRP A 280 -17.31 7.12 -21.66
CA TRP A 280 -17.43 6.84 -20.24
C TRP A 280 -16.30 5.94 -19.75
N LEU A 281 -15.84 6.22 -18.54
CA LEU A 281 -14.85 5.46 -17.79
C LEU A 281 -15.47 5.04 -16.46
N ALA A 282 -15.50 3.73 -16.18
CA ALA A 282 -15.76 3.22 -14.84
C ALA A 282 -14.55 2.46 -14.33
N VAL A 283 -14.12 2.79 -13.12
CA VAL A 283 -13.10 2.05 -12.40
C VAL A 283 -13.57 1.77 -10.99
N ASN A 284 -13.27 0.59 -10.49
CA ASN A 284 -13.47 0.23 -9.10
C ASN A 284 -12.14 -0.32 -8.59
N LEU A 285 -11.47 0.46 -7.75
CA LEU A 285 -10.09 0.27 -7.29
C LEU A 285 -10.07 0.04 -5.77
N SER A 286 -9.06 -0.66 -5.25
CA SER A 286 -8.77 -0.63 -3.80
C SER A 286 -8.72 0.82 -3.31
N LYS A 287 -9.29 1.09 -2.12
CA LYS A 287 -9.42 2.47 -1.58
C LYS A 287 -8.10 3.24 -1.52
N ASP A 288 -7.02 2.52 -1.32
CA ASP A 288 -5.65 2.98 -1.13
C ASP A 288 -4.77 2.90 -2.38
N PHE A 289 -5.38 2.91 -3.58
CA PHE A 289 -4.60 3.01 -4.82
C PHE A 289 -3.72 4.27 -4.83
N GLY A 290 -2.58 4.20 -5.51
CA GLY A 290 -1.66 5.33 -5.62
C GLY A 290 -2.21 6.40 -6.56
N ASN A 291 -2.22 6.08 -7.85
CA ASN A 291 -2.73 6.97 -8.87
C ASN A 291 -3.36 6.18 -10.03
N LEU A 292 -4.26 6.83 -10.74
CA LEU A 292 -4.85 6.38 -11.98
C LEU A 292 -4.58 7.44 -13.03
N LYS A 293 -4.18 7.01 -14.23
CA LYS A 293 -4.01 7.87 -15.40
C LYS A 293 -4.71 7.24 -16.59
N PHE A 294 -5.80 7.86 -17.01
CA PHE A 294 -6.47 7.56 -18.26
C PHE A 294 -5.95 8.52 -19.34
N SER A 295 -5.57 8.02 -20.51
CA SER A 295 -5.05 8.83 -21.62
C SER A 295 -5.79 8.50 -22.90
N VAL A 296 -6.09 9.50 -23.72
CA VAL A 296 -6.66 9.37 -25.06
C VAL A 296 -5.85 10.26 -26.00
N GLY A 297 -5.03 9.65 -26.87
CA GLY A 297 -4.07 10.39 -27.67
C GLY A 297 -3.10 11.18 -26.79
N ASN A 298 -3.10 12.51 -26.93
CA ASN A 298 -2.27 13.43 -26.13
C ASN A 298 -2.99 14.02 -24.92
N SER A 299 -4.27 13.69 -24.72
CA SER A 299 -5.07 14.14 -23.60
C SER A 299 -5.03 13.11 -22.47
N TRP A 300 -5.16 13.56 -21.22
CA TRP A 300 -5.16 12.65 -20.08
C TRP A 300 -5.96 13.18 -18.90
N LEU A 301 -6.53 12.25 -18.15
CA LEU A 301 -7.16 12.44 -16.85
C LEU A 301 -6.39 11.63 -15.81
N ARG A 302 -5.97 12.30 -14.74
CA ARG A 302 -5.24 11.70 -13.63
C ARG A 302 -6.04 11.86 -12.35
N ILE A 303 -6.25 10.76 -11.64
CA ILE A 303 -6.84 10.74 -10.31
C ILE A 303 -5.79 10.19 -9.37
N GLN A 304 -5.33 11.01 -8.43
CA GLN A 304 -4.44 10.60 -7.36
C GLN A 304 -5.27 10.35 -6.11
N SER A 305 -5.02 9.23 -5.43
CA SER A 305 -5.64 8.91 -4.14
C SER A 305 -4.61 8.92 -3.02
N MET A 306 -3.35 8.56 -3.33
CA MET A 306 -2.24 8.61 -2.36
C MET A 306 -1.06 9.44 -2.87
N GLN A 307 -0.46 10.19 -1.97
CA GLN A 307 0.87 10.77 -2.08
C GLN A 307 1.85 9.99 -1.19
N TYR A 308 3.10 9.87 -1.62
CA TYR A 308 4.14 9.17 -0.88
C TYR A 308 5.22 10.14 -0.43
N GLN A 309 5.72 9.91 0.78
CA GLN A 309 6.97 10.46 1.29
C GLN A 309 7.82 9.34 1.90
N ILE A 310 8.99 9.67 2.43
CA ILE A 310 9.79 8.74 3.21
C ILE A 310 9.72 9.15 4.69
N THR A 311 9.59 8.17 5.56
CA THR A 311 9.76 8.32 7.01
C THR A 311 10.96 7.51 7.50
N TYR A 312 11.46 7.80 8.70
CA TYR A 312 12.56 7.07 9.34
C TYR A 312 12.16 6.49 10.69
N SER A 313 12.86 5.45 11.09
CA SER A 313 12.72 4.81 12.39
C SER A 313 14.07 4.28 12.89
N LEU A 314 14.14 3.86 14.15
CA LEU A 314 15.32 3.21 14.73
C LEU A 314 16.61 4.07 14.66
N PRO A 315 16.65 5.27 15.27
CA PRO A 315 17.90 6.01 15.44
C PRO A 315 18.93 5.18 16.21
N PRO A 316 20.24 5.48 16.13
CA PRO A 316 20.86 6.47 15.25
C PRO A 316 21.01 5.99 13.79
N TYR A 317 20.57 4.76 13.47
CA TYR A 317 20.74 4.16 12.14
C TYR A 317 19.69 4.60 11.11
N ASN A 318 18.55 5.14 11.56
CA ASN A 318 17.51 5.77 10.71
C ASN A 318 17.09 4.89 9.51
N ILE A 319 16.41 3.79 9.78
CA ILE A 319 15.80 2.93 8.76
C ILE A 319 14.70 3.68 8.04
N LEU A 320 14.79 3.79 6.71
CA LEU A 320 13.82 4.47 5.86
C LEU A 320 12.70 3.53 5.42
N THR A 321 11.48 4.03 5.47
CA THR A 321 10.28 3.33 4.96
C THR A 321 9.40 4.33 4.22
N PRO A 322 8.93 4.04 3.00
CA PRO A 322 7.94 4.88 2.34
C PRO A 322 6.65 4.94 3.14
N GLU A 323 6.02 6.11 3.18
CA GLU A 323 4.79 6.38 3.90
C GLU A 323 3.77 7.01 2.94
N ALA A 324 2.56 6.46 2.92
CA ALA A 324 1.46 6.88 2.06
C ALA A 324 0.45 7.76 2.82
N PHE A 325 0.06 8.85 2.19
CA PHE A 325 -0.87 9.88 2.65
C PHE A 325 -2.04 9.98 1.70
N GLU A 326 -3.26 10.06 2.23
CA GLU A 326 -4.42 10.34 1.38
C GLU A 326 -4.29 11.72 0.73
N ASP A 327 -4.30 11.77 -0.60
CA ASP A 327 -4.20 12.99 -1.39
C ASP A 327 -5.12 12.88 -2.62
N LYS A 328 -6.39 13.24 -2.43
CA LYS A 328 -7.43 13.14 -3.46
C LYS A 328 -7.35 14.32 -4.41
N LYS A 329 -6.52 14.20 -5.45
CA LYS A 329 -6.38 15.20 -6.51
C LYS A 329 -6.88 14.67 -7.84
N VAL A 330 -7.57 15.52 -8.59
CA VAL A 330 -7.89 15.26 -9.99
C VAL A 330 -7.23 16.32 -10.84
N GLN A 331 -6.57 15.86 -11.89
CA GLN A 331 -5.86 16.68 -12.84
C GLN A 331 -6.24 16.22 -14.23
N ASP A 332 -6.44 17.15 -15.14
CA ASP A 332 -6.79 16.87 -16.52
C ASP A 332 -5.95 17.73 -17.47
N TYR A 333 -5.79 17.23 -18.69
CA TYR A 333 -5.13 17.94 -19.78
C TYR A 333 -5.82 17.58 -21.09
N ASN A 334 -6.40 18.58 -21.76
CA ASN A 334 -7.12 18.45 -23.03
C ASN A 334 -8.23 17.37 -23.03
N ILE A 335 -8.79 17.06 -21.87
CA ILE A 335 -9.96 16.19 -21.69
C ILE A 335 -10.95 16.97 -20.83
N VAL A 336 -12.20 17.04 -21.28
CA VAL A 336 -13.27 17.73 -20.55
C VAL A 336 -14.04 16.68 -19.75
N VAL A 337 -14.10 16.84 -18.43
CA VAL A 337 -14.92 15.99 -17.57
C VAL A 337 -16.32 16.59 -17.50
N LEU A 338 -17.29 15.94 -18.15
CA LEU A 338 -18.69 16.38 -18.20
C LEU A 338 -19.48 15.97 -16.94
N GLY A 339 -19.11 14.83 -16.35
CA GLY A 339 -19.73 14.31 -15.14
C GLY A 339 -18.84 13.33 -14.41
N ARG A 340 -18.93 13.30 -13.08
CA ARG A 340 -18.19 12.36 -12.23
C ARG A 340 -19.05 11.93 -11.05
N GLN A 341 -19.16 10.62 -10.86
CA GLN A 341 -19.81 10.00 -9.72
C GLN A 341 -18.79 9.15 -8.97
N THR A 342 -18.60 9.44 -7.69
CA THR A 342 -17.67 8.71 -6.82
C THR A 342 -18.48 7.93 -5.78
N GLY A 343 -18.28 6.61 -5.73
CA GLY A 343 -18.84 5.74 -4.70
C GLY A 343 -17.73 5.12 -3.87
N THR A 344 -17.77 5.26 -2.55
CA THR A 344 -16.76 4.68 -1.64
C THR A 344 -17.40 3.67 -0.71
N ASN A 345 -16.89 2.44 -0.74
CA ASN A 345 -17.22 1.39 0.24
C ASN A 345 -16.00 1.13 1.14
N ALA A 346 -16.15 0.25 2.13
CA ALA A 346 -15.10 -0.02 3.13
C ALA A 346 -13.75 -0.45 2.51
N SER A 347 -13.77 -1.17 1.38
CA SER A 347 -12.57 -1.73 0.74
C SER A 347 -12.22 -1.14 -0.63
N ALA A 348 -13.12 -0.38 -1.25
CA ALA A 348 -12.95 0.03 -2.64
C ALA A 348 -13.55 1.41 -2.94
N THR A 349 -12.96 2.08 -3.92
CA THR A 349 -13.42 3.35 -4.51
C THR A 349 -13.83 3.10 -5.95
N SER A 350 -15.10 3.40 -6.25
CA SER A 350 -15.69 3.38 -7.58
C SER A 350 -15.76 4.79 -8.15
N GLU A 351 -15.30 4.99 -9.37
CA GLU A 351 -15.40 6.24 -10.12
C GLU A 351 -16.09 5.96 -11.45
N LYS A 352 -17.18 6.68 -11.74
CA LYS A 352 -17.83 6.72 -13.06
C LYS A 352 -17.65 8.13 -13.62
N ILE A 353 -17.02 8.25 -14.79
CA ILE A 353 -16.59 9.52 -15.37
C ILE A 353 -17.09 9.61 -16.80
N HIS A 354 -17.83 10.67 -17.09
CA HIS A 354 -18.24 11.09 -18.43
C HIS A 354 -17.23 12.10 -18.94
N PHE A 355 -16.63 11.84 -20.10
CA PHE A 355 -15.57 12.67 -20.63
C PHE A 355 -15.75 12.95 -22.12
N GLN A 356 -15.22 14.09 -22.55
CA GLN A 356 -15.16 14.48 -23.95
C GLN A 356 -13.72 14.90 -24.31
N VAL A 357 -13.23 14.43 -25.45
CA VAL A 357 -11.85 14.65 -25.90
C VAL A 357 -11.79 14.76 -27.42
N ASN A 358 -10.75 15.40 -27.95
CA ASN A 358 -10.55 15.45 -29.40
C ASN A 358 -10.33 14.04 -29.99
N ALA A 359 -11.06 13.70 -31.06
CA ALA A 359 -11.06 12.38 -31.70
C ALA A 359 -9.84 12.09 -32.59
N ASN A 360 -8.80 12.95 -32.59
CA ASN A 360 -7.56 12.76 -33.36
C ASN A 360 -6.73 11.58 -32.82
N GLY A 361 -7.20 10.35 -33.04
CA GLY A 361 -6.57 9.08 -32.68
C GLY A 361 -7.19 8.42 -31.44
N ILE A 362 -7.87 7.27 -31.62
CA ILE A 362 -8.48 6.46 -30.54
C ILE A 362 -7.40 5.57 -29.88
N ASN A 363 -6.26 6.16 -29.54
CA ASN A 363 -5.26 5.45 -28.74
C ASN A 363 -5.53 5.74 -27.27
N CYS A 364 -6.36 4.89 -26.66
CA CYS A 364 -6.69 5.02 -25.26
C CYS A 364 -5.88 4.07 -24.39
N SER A 365 -5.26 4.58 -23.35
CA SER A 365 -4.59 3.75 -22.33
C SER A 365 -5.07 4.08 -20.94
N LEU A 366 -5.15 3.06 -20.08
CA LEU A 366 -5.37 3.21 -18.65
C LEU A 366 -4.16 2.67 -17.91
N GLU A 367 -3.60 3.47 -17.01
CA GLU A 367 -2.54 3.09 -16.09
C GLU A 367 -3.08 3.24 -14.66
N VAL A 368 -2.91 2.22 -13.84
CA VAL A 368 -3.27 2.22 -12.43
C VAL A 368 -2.07 1.77 -11.61
N ASN A 369 -1.66 2.65 -10.71
CA ASN A 369 -0.51 2.48 -9.84
C ASN A 369 -0.98 2.19 -8.43
N SER A 370 -0.56 1.04 -7.88
CA SER A 370 -0.76 0.66 -6.48
C SER A 370 0.49 0.96 -5.65
N HIS A 371 0.52 0.57 -4.38
CA HIS A 371 1.74 0.67 -3.56
C HIS A 371 2.91 -0.14 -4.10
N PHE A 372 2.66 -1.27 -4.77
CA PHE A 372 3.70 -2.25 -5.12
C PHE A 372 3.75 -2.62 -6.60
N GLY A 373 2.84 -2.08 -7.42
CA GLY A 373 2.75 -2.47 -8.82
C GLY A 373 2.12 -1.41 -9.72
N VAL A 374 2.38 -1.57 -11.00
CA VAL A 374 1.82 -0.77 -12.10
C VAL A 374 1.05 -1.70 -13.00
N TRP A 375 -0.24 -1.43 -13.17
CA TRP A 375 -1.07 -2.10 -14.17
C TRP A 375 -1.32 -1.13 -15.33
N LYS A 376 -1.13 -1.61 -16.56
CA LYS A 376 -1.29 -0.77 -17.75
C LYS A 376 -2.03 -1.55 -18.84
N ASN A 377 -3.06 -0.92 -19.39
CA ASN A 377 -3.77 -1.39 -20.58
C ASN A 377 -3.66 -0.34 -21.68
N SER A 378 -2.93 -0.65 -22.75
CA SER A 378 -2.65 0.27 -23.86
C SER A 378 -3.78 0.40 -24.90
N SER A 379 -4.76 -0.49 -24.86
CA SER A 379 -5.88 -0.54 -25.81
C SER A 379 -7.19 -0.60 -25.03
N PHE A 380 -7.44 0.43 -24.24
CA PHE A 380 -8.46 0.39 -23.20
C PHE A 380 -9.86 0.73 -23.71
N CYS A 381 -9.98 1.73 -24.59
CA CYS A 381 -11.28 2.14 -25.15
C CYS A 381 -11.88 1.04 -26.01
N ARG A 382 -13.10 0.63 -25.69
CA ARG A 382 -13.91 -0.23 -26.55
C ARG A 382 -14.95 0.60 -27.28
N GLU A 383 -14.91 0.55 -28.59
CA GLU A 383 -16.00 1.03 -29.42
C GLU A 383 -17.03 -0.10 -29.55
N LEU A 384 -18.29 0.18 -29.20
CA LEU A 384 -19.39 -0.76 -29.45
C LEU A 384 -20.07 -0.40 -30.77
N ASN A 385 -20.24 -1.41 -31.64
CA ASN A 385 -21.06 -1.29 -32.86
C ASN A 385 -22.56 -1.38 -32.52
N GLN A 386 -23.01 -0.54 -31.60
CA GLN A 386 -24.40 -0.45 -31.17
C GLN A 386 -24.89 0.98 -31.41
N SER A 387 -26.19 1.10 -31.68
CA SER A 387 -26.87 2.38 -31.84
C SER A 387 -28.21 2.30 -31.11
N PRO A 388 -28.21 2.35 -29.77
CA PRO A 388 -29.42 2.19 -28.98
C PRO A 388 -30.39 3.36 -29.19
N ILE A 389 -31.68 3.05 -29.32
CA ILE A 389 -32.75 4.03 -29.52
C ILE A 389 -33.81 3.85 -28.44
N ILE A 390 -34.19 4.97 -27.81
CA ILE A 390 -35.39 5.07 -26.98
C ILE A 390 -36.52 5.64 -27.85
N SER A 391 -37.59 4.87 -28.05
CA SER A 391 -38.80 5.35 -28.72
C SER A 391 -39.85 5.68 -27.69
N LEU A 392 -40.32 6.92 -27.66
CA LEU A 392 -41.37 7.39 -26.75
C LEU A 392 -42.71 7.49 -27.48
N ARG A 393 -43.80 7.05 -26.82
CA ARG A 393 -45.17 7.18 -27.31
C ARG A 393 -46.13 7.55 -26.19
N LEU A 394 -47.12 8.38 -26.50
CA LEU A 394 -48.23 8.63 -25.58
C LEU A 394 -49.10 7.38 -25.49
N ALA A 395 -49.13 6.73 -24.32
CA ALA A 395 -49.91 5.52 -24.08
C ALA A 395 -51.34 5.84 -23.62
N ASN A 396 -51.50 6.83 -22.75
CA ASN A 396 -52.81 7.30 -22.26
C ASN A 396 -52.72 8.77 -21.84
N ARG A 397 -53.83 9.50 -21.87
CA ARG A 397 -53.92 10.88 -21.39
C ARG A 397 -55.28 11.16 -20.76
N THR A 398 -55.26 11.67 -19.54
CA THR A 398 -56.42 12.20 -18.83
C THR A 398 -56.30 13.73 -18.68
N ASN A 399 -57.23 14.35 -17.93
CA ASN A 399 -57.18 15.78 -17.65
C ASN A 399 -56.05 16.17 -16.68
N SER A 400 -55.65 15.27 -15.79
CA SER A 400 -54.67 15.54 -14.73
C SER A 400 -53.37 14.77 -14.91
N THR A 401 -53.37 13.68 -15.66
CA THR A 401 -52.21 12.81 -15.84
C THR A 401 -52.04 12.37 -17.29
N PHE A 402 -50.83 11.98 -17.64
CA PHE A 402 -50.57 11.27 -18.89
C PHE A 402 -49.58 10.14 -18.64
N THR A 403 -49.65 9.12 -19.49
CA THR A 403 -48.82 7.94 -19.43
C THR A 403 -47.97 7.87 -20.69
N ILE A 404 -46.67 7.74 -20.53
CA ILE A 404 -45.71 7.54 -21.62
C ILE A 404 -45.30 6.08 -21.63
N GLY A 405 -45.49 5.43 -22.77
CA GLY A 405 -44.85 4.16 -23.06
C GLY A 405 -43.52 4.43 -23.75
N LEU A 406 -42.48 3.72 -23.34
CA LEU A 406 -41.18 3.74 -24.00
C LEU A 406 -40.79 2.34 -24.47
N ARG A 407 -40.02 2.27 -25.55
CA ARG A 407 -39.38 1.05 -26.05
C ARG A 407 -37.90 1.32 -26.27
N PHE A 408 -37.03 0.51 -25.67
CA PHE A 408 -35.59 0.60 -25.78
C PHE A 408 -35.04 -0.61 -26.55
N TYR A 409 -34.35 -0.35 -27.65
CA TYR A 409 -33.83 -1.39 -28.54
C TYR A 409 -32.57 -0.91 -29.25
N ASP A 410 -31.75 -1.85 -29.71
CA ASP A 410 -30.60 -1.52 -30.56
C ASP A 410 -31.07 -1.34 -32.02
N ASN A 411 -30.74 -0.21 -32.64
CA ASN A 411 -31.23 0.13 -33.98
C ASN A 411 -30.69 -0.80 -35.08
N VAL A 412 -29.48 -1.34 -34.88
CA VAL A 412 -28.81 -2.16 -35.89
C VAL A 412 -29.38 -3.57 -35.89
N SER A 413 -29.48 -4.19 -34.71
CA SER A 413 -29.98 -5.56 -34.55
C SER A 413 -31.50 -5.65 -34.42
N GLY A 414 -32.18 -4.55 -34.05
CA GLY A 414 -33.60 -4.54 -33.72
C GLY A 414 -33.94 -5.23 -32.39
N LEU A 415 -32.94 -5.73 -31.65
CA LEU A 415 -33.14 -6.47 -30.41
C LEU A 415 -33.54 -5.54 -29.27
N ALA A 416 -34.52 -5.98 -28.49
CA ALA A 416 -34.96 -5.29 -27.29
C ALA A 416 -33.87 -5.28 -26.21
N LEU A 417 -33.69 -4.13 -25.56
CA LEU A 417 -32.72 -3.95 -24.49
C LEU A 417 -33.44 -4.10 -23.14
N VAL A 418 -33.40 -5.31 -22.59
CA VAL A 418 -34.14 -5.77 -21.40
C VAL A 418 -33.42 -5.42 -20.10
N GLY A 419 -34.17 -5.12 -19.04
CA GLY A 419 -33.65 -4.90 -17.69
C GLY A 419 -32.84 -3.61 -17.54
N LYS A 420 -33.02 -2.65 -18.44
CA LYS A 420 -32.28 -1.38 -18.45
C LYS A 420 -33.07 -0.32 -17.68
N GLN A 421 -32.40 0.38 -16.77
CA GLN A 421 -32.96 1.47 -15.98
C GLN A 421 -32.87 2.77 -16.78
N ILE A 422 -34.00 3.40 -17.05
CA ILE A 422 -34.13 4.62 -17.86
C ILE A 422 -34.73 5.72 -16.99
N SER A 423 -34.08 6.88 -16.99
CA SER A 423 -34.56 8.07 -16.30
C SER A 423 -35.47 8.86 -17.23
N VAL A 424 -36.74 8.99 -16.86
CA VAL A 424 -37.73 9.78 -17.59
C VAL A 424 -38.05 11.02 -16.78
N SER A 425 -37.95 12.20 -17.40
CA SER A 425 -38.21 13.47 -16.76
C SER A 425 -39.26 14.29 -17.49
N TYR A 426 -40.10 14.97 -16.72
CA TYR A 426 -41.13 15.88 -17.21
C TYR A 426 -41.39 16.97 -16.16
N ALA A 427 -41.37 18.24 -16.60
CA ALA A 427 -41.68 19.39 -15.75
C ALA A 427 -40.93 19.41 -14.39
N GLY A 428 -39.64 19.02 -14.40
CA GLY A 428 -38.80 18.95 -13.19
C GLY A 428 -39.00 17.71 -12.32
N THR A 429 -39.98 16.86 -12.63
CA THR A 429 -40.13 15.55 -11.98
C THR A 429 -39.32 14.51 -12.75
N MET A 430 -38.55 13.67 -12.04
CA MET A 430 -37.82 12.53 -12.60
C MET A 430 -38.40 11.23 -12.05
N GLN A 431 -38.55 10.22 -12.91
CA GLN A 431 -38.93 8.85 -12.54
C GLN A 431 -37.98 7.88 -13.22
N GLU A 432 -37.55 6.86 -12.48
CA GLU A 432 -36.75 5.76 -13.03
C GLU A 432 -37.66 4.59 -13.35
N VAL A 433 -37.49 4.02 -14.55
CA VAL A 433 -38.24 2.84 -15.00
C VAL A 433 -37.30 1.78 -15.53
N VAL A 434 -37.65 0.50 -15.35
CA VAL A 434 -36.86 -0.63 -15.84
C VAL A 434 -37.59 -1.28 -17.02
N THR A 435 -36.86 -1.55 -18.10
CA THR A 435 -37.43 -2.21 -19.28
C THR A 435 -37.74 -3.68 -19.04
N ASP A 436 -38.91 -4.13 -19.51
CA ASP A 436 -39.37 -5.52 -19.44
C ASP A 436 -38.70 -6.42 -20.49
N GLY A 437 -39.15 -7.68 -20.60
CA GLY A 437 -38.64 -8.67 -21.55
C GLY A 437 -38.81 -8.31 -23.03
N LEU A 438 -39.59 -7.28 -23.35
CA LEU A 438 -39.75 -6.74 -24.70
C LEU A 438 -39.05 -5.38 -24.87
N GLY A 439 -38.24 -4.98 -23.89
CA GLY A 439 -37.57 -3.69 -23.86
C GLY A 439 -38.53 -2.52 -23.63
N GLN A 440 -39.72 -2.76 -23.09
CA GLN A 440 -40.73 -1.73 -22.88
C GLN A 440 -40.78 -1.28 -21.43
N ALA A 441 -41.11 -0.01 -21.20
CA ALA A 441 -41.45 0.48 -19.87
C ALA A 441 -42.57 1.52 -19.97
N VAL A 442 -43.25 1.77 -18.85
CA VAL A 442 -44.36 2.72 -18.78
C VAL A 442 -44.22 3.57 -17.53
N THR A 443 -44.39 4.88 -17.66
CA THR A 443 -44.37 5.84 -16.56
C THR A 443 -45.52 6.82 -16.72
N ALA A 444 -46.03 7.36 -15.62
CA ALA A 444 -47.10 8.34 -15.60
C ALA A 444 -46.68 9.61 -14.87
N PHE A 445 -47.04 10.76 -15.44
CA PHE A 445 -46.77 12.08 -14.85
C PHE A 445 -48.07 12.86 -14.69
N ASN A 446 -48.08 13.76 -13.70
CA ASN A 446 -49.12 14.78 -13.59
C ASN A 446 -48.90 15.82 -14.69
N TYR A 447 -49.94 16.11 -15.47
CA TYR A 447 -49.87 17.06 -16.57
C TYR A 447 -49.72 18.50 -16.06
N THR A 448 -48.75 19.23 -16.61
CA THR A 448 -48.55 20.66 -16.33
C THR A 448 -48.63 21.45 -17.64
N LYS A 449 -49.31 22.60 -17.63
CA LYS A 449 -49.45 23.42 -18.86
C LYS A 449 -48.15 24.11 -19.29
N ILE A 450 -47.16 24.18 -18.40
CA ILE A 450 -45.96 25.01 -18.57
C ILE A 450 -44.89 24.28 -19.40
N ASN A 451 -44.89 22.94 -19.40
CA ASN A 451 -43.90 22.15 -20.12
C ASN A 451 -44.56 21.02 -20.92
N SER A 452 -44.20 20.88 -22.19
CA SER A 452 -44.64 19.79 -23.07
C SER A 452 -43.52 18.78 -23.36
N LEU A 453 -42.31 18.99 -22.86
CA LEU A 453 -41.16 18.13 -23.14
C LEU A 453 -41.06 17.01 -22.12
N VAL A 454 -41.15 15.78 -22.61
CA VAL A 454 -40.75 14.57 -21.87
C VAL A 454 -39.38 14.16 -22.39
N ARG A 455 -38.40 14.02 -21.50
CA ARG A 455 -37.06 13.52 -21.83
C ARG A 455 -36.88 12.16 -21.21
N ALA A 456 -36.47 11.16 -21.98
CA ALA A 456 -36.02 9.88 -21.49
C ALA A 456 -34.54 9.72 -21.80
N GLU A 457 -33.79 9.26 -20.81
CA GLU A 457 -32.34 9.15 -20.88
C GLU A 457 -31.90 7.84 -20.26
N PHE A 458 -31.10 7.09 -21.01
CA PHE A 458 -30.39 5.93 -20.54
C PHE A 458 -28.91 6.30 -20.44
N GLU A 459 -28.41 6.40 -19.22
CA GLU A 459 -26.96 6.46 -19.01
C GLU A 459 -26.36 5.08 -19.27
N THR A 460 -25.18 5.03 -19.90
CA THR A 460 -24.51 3.76 -20.16
C THR A 460 -24.28 2.93 -18.89
N ASP A 461 -24.44 1.61 -19.04
CA ASP A 461 -24.09 0.58 -18.06
C ASP A 461 -22.78 -0.15 -18.44
N PHE A 462 -22.02 0.42 -19.38
CA PHE A 462 -20.82 -0.15 -20.01
C PHE A 462 -21.07 -1.44 -20.83
N GLN A 463 -22.32 -1.82 -21.06
CA GLN A 463 -22.71 -2.86 -22.03
C GLN A 463 -23.42 -2.26 -23.24
N ILE A 464 -24.16 -1.18 -23.01
CA ILE A 464 -24.92 -0.44 -24.02
C ILE A 464 -24.52 1.04 -23.97
N LYS A 465 -24.40 1.67 -25.14
CA LYS A 465 -24.17 3.12 -25.27
C LYS A 465 -25.29 3.95 -24.62
N SER A 466 -25.03 5.20 -24.31
CA SER A 466 -26.09 6.08 -23.83
C SER A 466 -27.13 6.31 -24.93
N ALA A 467 -28.36 6.61 -24.53
CA ALA A 467 -29.41 6.97 -25.46
C ALA A 467 -30.32 8.02 -24.84
N MET A 468 -30.75 8.97 -25.66
CA MET A 468 -31.69 10.00 -25.25
C MET A 468 -32.81 10.12 -26.26
N ALA A 469 -34.02 10.32 -25.76
CA ALA A 469 -35.17 10.66 -26.58
C ALA A 469 -35.95 11.80 -25.95
N VAL A 470 -36.44 12.68 -26.81
CA VAL A 470 -37.31 13.79 -26.43
C VAL A 470 -38.64 13.58 -27.13
N PHE A 471 -39.72 13.64 -26.35
CA PHE A 471 -41.08 13.57 -26.84
C PHE A 471 -41.80 14.87 -26.50
N ILE A 472 -42.35 15.52 -27.52
CA ILE A 472 -43.19 16.69 -27.36
C ILE A 472 -44.62 16.20 -27.17
N LEU A 473 -45.17 16.39 -25.98
CA LEU A 473 -46.58 16.13 -25.71
C LEU A 473 -47.43 16.96 -26.68
N PRO A 474 -48.26 16.32 -27.51
CA PRO A 474 -49.16 17.06 -28.39
C PRO A 474 -50.06 17.95 -27.53
N PRO A 475 -50.47 19.13 -28.04
CA PRO A 475 -51.46 19.95 -27.36
C PRO A 475 -52.71 19.10 -27.10
N LYS A 476 -53.38 19.34 -25.97
CA LYS A 476 -54.65 18.65 -25.73
C LYS A 476 -55.58 19.05 -26.86
N GLU A 477 -56.10 18.09 -27.62
CA GLU A 477 -57.17 18.39 -28.56
C GLU A 477 -58.25 19.14 -27.78
N PRO A 478 -58.72 20.29 -28.30
CA PRO A 478 -59.77 21.03 -27.63
C PRO A 478 -60.92 20.05 -27.43
N ASP A 479 -61.35 19.91 -26.18
CA ASP A 479 -62.47 19.03 -25.86
C ASP A 479 -63.61 19.42 -26.80
N PHE A 480 -64.01 18.49 -27.67
CA PHE A 480 -64.99 18.76 -28.71
C PHE A 480 -66.23 19.40 -28.10
N PHE A 481 -66.61 19.02 -26.88
CA PHE A 481 -67.70 19.65 -26.14
C PHE A 481 -67.41 21.09 -25.75
N SER A 482 -66.19 21.41 -25.33
CA SER A 482 -65.80 22.80 -25.03
C SER A 482 -65.80 23.67 -26.30
N TYR A 483 -65.31 23.14 -27.43
CA TYR A 483 -65.33 23.87 -28.70
C TYR A 483 -66.76 23.99 -29.26
N ALA A 484 -67.56 22.93 -29.18
CA ALA A 484 -68.97 22.94 -29.55
C ALA A 484 -69.79 23.88 -28.66
N LEU A 485 -69.55 23.91 -27.36
CA LEU A 485 -70.17 24.87 -26.43
C LEU A 485 -69.76 26.30 -26.74
N TYR A 486 -68.49 26.54 -27.09
CA TYR A 486 -68.03 27.86 -27.51
C TYR A 486 -68.71 28.31 -28.81
N LEU A 487 -68.78 27.45 -29.82
CA LEU A 487 -69.51 27.72 -31.07
C LEU A 487 -71.01 27.91 -30.83
N PHE A 488 -71.62 27.10 -29.96
CA PHE A 488 -73.01 27.22 -29.58
C PHE A 488 -73.31 28.52 -28.84
N ALA A 489 -72.42 28.93 -27.92
CA ALA A 489 -72.50 30.22 -27.24
C ALA A 489 -72.38 31.39 -28.23
N LEU A 490 -71.46 31.31 -29.20
CA LEU A 490 -71.34 32.29 -30.29
C LEU A 490 -72.62 32.36 -31.13
N MET A 491 -73.23 31.21 -31.46
CA MET A 491 -74.50 31.17 -32.18
C MET A 491 -75.65 31.80 -31.37
N ILE A 492 -75.72 31.55 -30.06
CA ILE A 492 -76.71 32.19 -29.18
C ILE A 492 -76.48 33.70 -29.13
N ILE A 493 -75.24 34.16 -28.94
CA ILE A 493 -74.92 35.59 -28.90
C ILE A 493 -75.28 36.26 -30.23
N ALA A 494 -74.92 35.66 -31.37
CA ALA A 494 -75.28 36.17 -32.68
C ALA A 494 -76.81 36.24 -32.88
N TYR A 495 -77.54 35.21 -32.45
CA TYR A 495 -79.01 35.19 -32.51
C TYR A 495 -79.64 36.28 -31.61
N LEU A 496 -79.13 36.46 -30.39
CA LEU A 496 -79.60 37.50 -29.48
C LEU A 496 -79.31 38.91 -30.02
N LEU A 497 -78.12 39.13 -30.57
CA LEU A 497 -77.76 40.40 -31.24
C LEU A 497 -78.65 40.66 -32.46
N TYR A 498 -78.94 39.64 -33.27
CA TYR A 498 -79.88 39.74 -34.38
C TYR A 498 -81.29 40.13 -33.90
N ARG A 499 -81.78 39.48 -32.84
CA ARG A 499 -83.10 39.79 -32.26
C ARG A 499 -83.17 41.21 -31.69
N LEU A 500 -82.08 41.67 -31.07
CA LEU A 500 -81.95 43.03 -30.54
C LEU A 500 -81.95 44.06 -31.68
N ALA A 501 -81.13 43.84 -32.71
CA ALA A 501 -81.06 44.71 -33.89
C ALA A 501 -82.43 44.81 -34.59
N ARG A 502 -83.15 43.69 -34.73
CA ARG A 502 -84.51 43.66 -35.29
C ARG A 502 -85.52 44.47 -34.46
N ARG A 503 -85.38 44.51 -33.13
CA ARG A 503 -86.24 45.32 -32.24
C ARG A 503 -85.88 46.80 -32.21
N LEU A 504 -84.68 47.17 -32.63
CA LEU A 504 -84.24 48.57 -32.71
C LEU A 504 -84.58 49.22 -34.07
N MET A 505 -84.90 48.43 -35.10
CA MET A 505 -85.22 48.91 -36.46
C MET A 505 -86.71 48.90 -36.81
N GLY A 506 -87.58 48.45 -35.92
CA GLY A 506 -89.04 48.54 -36.07
C GLY A 506 -89.62 49.17 -34.81
#